data_AF-X0ZQ13-F1
#
_entry.id   AF-X0ZQ13-F1
#
_cell.length_a   1.000
_cell.length_b   1.000
_cell.length_c   1.000
_cell.angle_alpha   90.00
_cell.angle_beta   90.00
_cell.angle_gamma   90.00
#
_symmetry.space_group_name_H-M   'P 1'
#
loop_
_entity.id
_entity.type
_entity.pdbx_description
1 polymer ?
#
loop_
_entity_poly.entity_id
_entity_poly.type
_entity_poly.pdbx_seq_one_letter_code
_entity_poly.pdbx_strand_id
1 'polypeptide(L)'
;NTPIKVNTNNIARADAAIDRYERLTNGLIYFTKTTDTPTNGIVFIEGGSLNADGSPGCGNVTNTPEPSVYVSFTFDNSYALNGLYYIHLGSTACGDAQEGYYPSAIAEHELGHVLGIMGHFNGFTGNEGLRNSNMFAVIYNMYNNPIGSKAEDLNIEIVAVPSE
;
A
#
# COMPACT_ATOMS: atom_id res chain seq x y z
N ASN A 1 13.87 -9.00 6.43
CA ASN A 1 13.33 -7.99 5.48
C ASN A 1 14.10 -6.70 5.64
N THR A 2 14.22 -5.90 4.58
CA THR A 2 14.83 -4.56 4.64
C THR A 2 13.70 -3.55 4.83
N PRO A 3 13.80 -2.56 5.72
CA PRO A 3 12.73 -1.58 5.90
C PRO A 3 12.47 -0.80 4.61
N ILE A 4 11.20 -0.55 4.31
CA ILE A 4 10.80 0.30 3.20
C ILE A 4 10.88 1.76 3.66
N LYS A 5 11.64 2.60 2.97
CA LYS A 5 11.67 4.04 3.28
C LYS A 5 10.34 4.68 2.90
N VAL A 6 9.77 5.46 3.81
CA VAL A 6 8.49 6.13 3.59
C VAL A 6 8.53 7.56 4.09
N ASN A 7 8.03 8.48 3.27
CA ASN A 7 7.69 9.83 3.69
C ASN A 7 6.16 9.95 3.71
N THR A 8 5.56 10.07 4.90
CA THR A 8 4.12 10.22 5.07
C THR A 8 3.64 11.66 4.84
N ASN A 9 4.57 12.61 4.65
CA ASN A 9 4.29 14.05 4.57
C ASN A 9 3.42 14.57 5.73
N ASN A 10 3.55 13.95 6.91
CA ASN A 10 2.73 14.22 8.10
C ASN A 10 1.22 14.05 7.87
N ILE A 11 0.83 13.23 6.90
CA ILE A 11 -0.57 12.89 6.62
C ILE A 11 -1.02 11.83 7.62
N ALA A 12 -1.93 12.22 8.54
CA ALA A 12 -2.36 11.36 9.65
C ALA A 12 -2.89 9.98 9.21
N ARG A 13 -3.64 9.92 8.10
CA ARG A 13 -4.14 8.64 7.56
C ARG A 13 -3.05 7.76 6.94
N ALA A 14 -1.98 8.37 6.41
CA ALA A 14 -0.81 7.63 5.92
C ALA A 14 0.00 7.08 7.10
N ASP A 15 0.19 7.88 8.16
CA ASP A 15 0.82 7.40 9.40
C ASP A 15 0.04 6.23 9.99
N ALA A 16 -1.29 6.34 10.09
CA ALA A 16 -2.15 5.27 10.58
C ALA A 16 -2.07 3.99 9.74
N ALA A 17 -2.01 4.11 8.40
CA ALA A 17 -1.84 2.97 7.50
C ALA A 17 -0.52 2.25 7.74
N ILE A 18 0.59 2.98 7.80
CA ILE A 18 1.94 2.43 8.06
C ILE A 18 1.97 1.69 9.40
N ASP A 19 1.50 2.35 10.46
CA ASP A 19 1.46 1.77 11.81
C ASP A 19 0.58 0.50 11.87
N ARG A 20 -0.49 0.43 11.05
CA ARG A 20 -1.37 -0.74 10.95
C ARG A 20 -0.73 -1.89 10.20
N TYR A 21 -0.04 -1.64 9.09
CA TYR A 21 0.73 -2.68 8.40
C TYR A 21 1.79 -3.30 9.33
N GLU A 22 2.57 -2.46 10.02
CA GLU A 22 3.59 -2.94 10.96
C GLU A 22 3.00 -3.77 12.09
N ARG A 23 1.93 -3.26 12.72
CA ARG A 23 1.29 -3.93 13.85
C ARG A 23 0.60 -5.22 13.45
N LEU A 24 -0.26 -5.20 12.43
CA LEU A 24 -1.08 -6.35 12.06
C LEU A 24 -0.25 -7.46 11.43
N THR A 25 0.84 -7.12 10.74
CA THR A 25 1.77 -8.13 10.20
C THR A 25 2.86 -8.53 11.19
N ASN A 26 2.80 -8.04 12.43
CA ASN A 26 3.80 -8.31 13.48
C ASN A 26 5.24 -8.03 13.02
N GLY A 27 5.45 -6.92 12.33
CA GLY A 27 6.75 -6.47 11.83
C GLY A 27 7.28 -7.22 10.60
N LEU A 28 6.48 -8.11 10.00
CA LEU A 28 6.83 -8.75 8.73
C LEU A 28 7.02 -7.72 7.61
N ILE A 29 6.14 -6.72 7.58
CA ILE A 29 6.25 -5.51 6.76
C ILE A 29 6.57 -4.37 7.70
N TYR A 30 7.66 -3.65 7.45
CA TYR A 30 8.04 -2.52 8.28
C TYR A 30 8.76 -1.42 7.51
N PHE A 31 8.68 -0.21 8.05
CA PHE A 31 9.00 1.01 7.36
C PHE A 31 10.00 1.85 8.15
N THR A 32 10.85 2.59 7.44
CA THR A 32 11.66 3.64 8.02
C THR A 32 11.09 4.98 7.58
N LYS A 33 10.46 5.72 8.50
CA LYS A 33 9.94 7.06 8.23
C LYS A 33 11.11 8.02 7.92
N THR A 34 10.96 8.81 6.86
CA THR A 34 11.91 9.85 6.44
C THR A 34 11.19 11.17 6.22
N THR A 35 11.88 12.28 6.46
CA THR A 35 11.36 13.63 6.16
C THR A 35 11.61 14.04 4.71
N ASP A 36 12.66 13.49 4.10
CA ASP A 36 13.03 13.75 2.70
C ASP A 36 12.40 12.70 1.78
N THR A 37 12.22 13.07 0.51
CA THR A 37 11.87 12.13 -0.55
C THR A 37 12.97 11.07 -0.72
N PRO A 38 12.69 9.79 -0.49
CA PRO A 38 13.70 8.75 -0.63
C PRO A 38 14.03 8.50 -2.11
N THR A 39 15.25 8.02 -2.39
CA THR A 39 15.62 7.58 -3.76
C THR A 39 14.78 6.38 -4.21
N ASN A 40 14.58 5.42 -3.31
CA ASN A 40 13.70 4.26 -3.47
C ASN A 40 12.81 4.18 -2.23
N GLY A 41 11.50 4.09 -2.42
CA GLY A 41 10.55 4.08 -1.32
C GLY A 41 9.20 4.67 -1.72
N ILE A 42 8.49 5.16 -0.71
CA ILE A 42 7.10 5.58 -0.80
C ILE A 42 6.98 7.04 -0.32
N VAL A 43 6.21 7.84 -1.03
CA VAL A 43 5.83 9.19 -0.61
C VAL A 43 4.31 9.31 -0.67
N PHE A 44 3.69 9.73 0.42
CA PHE A 44 2.26 10.01 0.43
C PHE A 44 1.99 11.47 0.04
N ILE A 45 0.95 11.69 -0.74
CA ILE A 45 0.48 13.02 -1.17
C ILE A 45 -0.99 13.14 -0.81
N GLU A 46 -1.35 14.27 -0.20
CA GLU A 46 -2.74 14.59 0.11
C GLU A 46 -3.40 15.21 -1.13
N GLY A 47 -4.49 14.63 -1.58
CA GLY A 47 -5.26 15.08 -2.73
C GLY A 47 -4.70 14.66 -4.09
N GLY A 48 -5.43 15.07 -5.13
CA GLY A 48 -5.05 14.89 -6.53
C GLY A 48 -5.30 13.49 -7.08
N SER A 49 -5.86 12.55 -6.32
CA SER A 49 -6.03 11.18 -6.79
C SER A 49 -6.91 11.07 -8.03
N LEU A 50 -6.57 10.11 -8.91
CA LEU A 50 -7.26 9.84 -10.16
C LEU A 50 -7.71 8.37 -10.26
N ASN A 51 -8.89 8.14 -10.82
CA ASN A 51 -9.31 6.82 -11.29
C ASN A 51 -8.59 6.46 -12.59
N ALA A 52 -8.69 5.20 -13.03
CA ALA A 52 -8.07 4.72 -14.26
C ALA A 52 -8.52 5.45 -15.54
N ASP A 53 -9.71 6.07 -15.52
CA ASP A 53 -10.24 6.89 -16.63
C ASP A 53 -9.79 8.37 -16.57
N GLY A 54 -8.98 8.74 -15.58
CA GLY A 54 -8.50 10.09 -15.34
C GLY A 54 -9.47 11.02 -14.61
N SER A 55 -10.64 10.52 -14.19
CA SER A 55 -11.56 11.27 -13.32
C SER A 55 -11.05 11.33 -11.87
N PRO A 56 -11.50 12.29 -11.04
CA PRO A 56 -11.12 12.34 -9.62
C PRO A 56 -11.45 11.04 -8.87
N GLY A 57 -10.46 10.48 -8.19
CA GLY A 57 -10.53 9.21 -7.47
C GLY A 57 -10.33 9.34 -5.97
N CYS A 58 -10.36 8.20 -5.30
CA CYS A 58 -10.19 8.06 -3.85
C CYS A 58 -8.73 7.83 -3.44
N GLY A 59 -7.96 7.17 -4.30
CA GLY A 59 -6.56 6.86 -4.13
C GLY A 59 -5.98 6.43 -5.47
N ASN A 60 -4.68 6.63 -5.66
CA ASN A 60 -3.93 5.97 -6.72
C ASN A 60 -2.42 6.01 -6.45
N VAL A 61 -1.70 5.12 -7.12
CA VAL A 61 -0.24 5.04 -7.10
C VAL A 61 0.35 5.54 -8.42
N THR A 62 1.48 6.23 -8.36
CA THR A 62 2.25 6.70 -9.53
C THR A 62 3.75 6.54 -9.31
N ASN A 63 4.55 6.76 -10.37
CA ASN A 63 6.00 6.96 -10.27
C ASN A 63 6.43 8.44 -10.26
N THR A 64 5.48 9.38 -10.29
CA THR A 64 5.73 10.82 -10.42
C THR A 64 5.01 11.58 -9.32
N PRO A 65 5.55 12.71 -8.83
CA PRO A 65 4.86 13.50 -7.80
C PRO A 65 3.54 14.11 -8.29
N GLU A 66 3.34 14.23 -9.61
CA GLU A 66 2.08 14.66 -10.18
C GLU A 66 1.12 13.46 -10.36
N PRO A 67 -0.20 13.67 -10.15
CA PRO A 67 -1.19 12.63 -10.39
C PRO A 67 -1.14 12.07 -11.81
N SER A 68 -1.24 10.74 -11.91
CA SER A 68 -1.19 9.99 -13.16
C SER A 68 -1.94 8.68 -12.98
N VAL A 69 -2.51 8.14 -14.06
CA VAL A 69 -3.14 6.81 -14.07
C VAL A 69 -2.13 5.69 -14.31
N TYR A 70 -0.85 6.04 -14.52
CA TYR A 70 0.20 5.10 -14.86
C TYR A 70 1.18 4.91 -13.71
N VAL A 71 1.44 3.65 -13.40
CA VAL A 71 2.52 3.20 -12.54
C VAL A 71 3.23 2.01 -13.19
N SER A 72 4.55 2.00 -13.09
CA SER A 72 5.43 0.91 -13.44
C SER A 72 6.20 0.52 -12.20
N PHE A 73 6.04 -0.73 -11.78
CA PHE A 73 6.72 -1.26 -10.60
C PHE A 73 8.07 -1.86 -11.01
N THR A 74 9.12 -1.41 -10.34
CA THR A 74 10.49 -1.87 -10.49
C THR A 74 10.96 -2.54 -9.21
N PHE A 75 11.59 -3.69 -9.38
CA PHE A 75 12.23 -4.48 -8.33
C PHE A 75 13.71 -4.68 -8.65
N ASP A 76 14.56 -4.77 -7.64
CA ASP A 76 15.98 -5.09 -7.84
C ASP A 76 16.20 -6.60 -8.04
N ASN A 77 17.46 -7.01 -8.19
CA ASN A 77 17.82 -8.42 -8.36
C ASN A 77 17.52 -9.29 -7.13
N SER A 78 17.25 -8.68 -5.98
CA SER A 78 16.76 -9.36 -4.78
C SER A 78 15.24 -9.35 -4.69
N TYR A 79 14.55 -8.90 -5.75
CA TYR A 79 13.12 -8.60 -5.84
C TYR A 79 12.58 -7.68 -4.73
N ALA A 80 13.46 -6.85 -4.15
CA ALA A 80 13.04 -5.78 -3.27
C ALA A 80 12.54 -4.58 -4.08
N LEU A 81 11.67 -3.77 -3.47
CA LEU A 81 11.19 -2.51 -4.05
C LEU A 81 12.38 -1.63 -4.47
N ASN A 82 12.46 -1.31 -5.76
CA ASN A 82 13.59 -0.56 -6.34
C ASN A 82 13.09 0.57 -7.24
N GLY A 83 12.18 1.36 -6.70
CA GLY A 83 11.62 2.54 -7.34
C GLY A 83 11.10 3.53 -6.30
N LEU A 84 10.75 4.72 -6.76
CA LEU A 84 10.07 5.74 -5.98
C LEU A 84 8.61 5.79 -6.40
N TYR A 85 7.72 5.63 -5.44
CA TYR A 85 6.28 5.60 -5.67
C TYR A 85 5.59 6.68 -4.87
N TYR A 86 4.61 7.32 -5.51
CA TYR A 86 3.79 8.32 -4.86
C TYR A 86 2.38 7.76 -4.71
N ILE A 87 1.86 7.82 -3.49
CA ILE A 87 0.50 7.46 -3.17
C ILE A 87 -0.29 8.75 -3.00
N HIS A 88 -1.12 9.06 -3.97
CA HIS A 88 -2.08 10.16 -3.86
C HIS A 88 -3.28 9.65 -3.09
N LEU A 89 -3.67 10.37 -2.04
CA LEU A 89 -4.81 10.04 -1.22
C LEU A 89 -5.91 11.08 -1.41
N GLY A 90 -7.07 10.63 -1.88
CA GLY A 90 -8.26 11.42 -2.06
C GLY A 90 -8.21 12.45 -3.18
N SER A 91 -9.38 13.01 -3.44
CA SER A 91 -9.61 14.17 -4.28
C SER A 91 -10.68 15.03 -3.62
N THR A 92 -11.05 16.15 -4.24
CA THR A 92 -12.20 16.94 -3.75
C THR A 92 -13.51 16.15 -3.77
N ALA A 93 -13.58 15.06 -4.54
CA ALA A 93 -14.78 14.25 -4.70
C ALA A 93 -14.76 12.96 -3.86
N CYS A 94 -13.61 12.53 -3.34
CA CYS A 94 -13.50 11.27 -2.61
C CYS A 94 -12.37 11.26 -1.57
N GLY A 95 -12.56 10.57 -0.45
CA GLY A 95 -11.54 10.31 0.56
C GLY A 95 -12.04 9.32 1.63
N ASP A 96 -11.21 9.05 2.64
CA ASP A 96 -11.55 8.05 3.68
C ASP A 96 -12.81 8.42 4.46
N ALA A 97 -13.10 9.71 4.61
CA ALA A 97 -14.30 10.18 5.30
C ALA A 97 -15.60 9.90 4.52
N GLN A 98 -15.51 9.72 3.20
CA GLN A 98 -16.65 9.51 2.31
C GLN A 98 -16.82 8.03 1.97
N GLU A 99 -15.73 7.37 1.58
CA GLU A 99 -15.77 6.03 1.00
C GLU A 99 -15.07 4.98 1.85
N GLY A 100 -14.15 5.37 2.75
CA GLY A 100 -13.38 4.43 3.56
C GLY A 100 -14.20 3.80 4.69
N TYR A 101 -14.00 2.50 4.96
CA TYR A 101 -14.63 1.86 6.11
C TYR A 101 -14.08 2.35 7.46
N TYR A 102 -12.91 2.99 7.45
CA TYR A 102 -12.26 3.64 8.59
C TYR A 102 -11.18 4.61 8.08
N PRO A 103 -10.65 5.51 8.94
CA PRO A 103 -9.87 6.68 8.49
C PRO A 103 -8.56 6.43 7.72
N SER A 104 -8.09 5.19 7.59
CA SER A 104 -6.87 4.82 6.85
C SER A 104 -7.11 3.74 5.79
N ALA A 105 -8.36 3.37 5.53
CA ALA A 105 -8.68 2.20 4.71
C ALA A 105 -8.20 2.35 3.25
N ILE A 106 -8.37 3.54 2.66
CA ILE A 106 -7.88 3.82 1.31
C ILE A 106 -6.36 3.89 1.30
N ALA A 107 -5.74 4.56 2.29
CA ALA A 107 -4.29 4.61 2.40
C ALA A 107 -3.68 3.21 2.52
N GLU A 108 -4.34 2.30 3.22
CA GLU A 108 -3.93 0.90 3.31
C GLU A 108 -4.12 0.15 1.99
N HIS A 109 -5.21 0.41 1.28
CA HIS A 109 -5.46 -0.16 -0.05
C HIS A 109 -4.34 0.22 -1.03
N GLU A 110 -4.05 1.52 -1.16
CA GLU A 110 -3.00 2.00 -2.06
C GLU A 110 -1.60 1.52 -1.66
N LEU A 111 -1.35 1.41 -0.36
CA LEU A 111 -0.11 0.82 0.13
C LEU A 111 0.01 -0.65 -0.29
N GLY A 112 -1.11 -1.40 -0.33
CA GLY A 112 -1.15 -2.76 -0.85
C GLY A 112 -0.70 -2.86 -2.31
N HIS A 113 -1.08 -1.88 -3.15
CA HIS A 113 -0.60 -1.79 -4.52
C HIS A 113 0.92 -1.63 -4.58
N VAL A 114 1.48 -0.70 -3.80
CA VAL A 114 2.94 -0.47 -3.75
C VAL A 114 3.70 -1.70 -3.22
N LEU A 115 3.09 -2.44 -2.31
CA LEU A 115 3.65 -3.67 -1.75
C LEU A 115 3.49 -4.91 -2.66
N GLY A 116 2.98 -4.72 -3.88
CA GLY A 116 3.02 -5.73 -4.93
C GLY A 116 1.67 -6.31 -5.37
N ILE A 117 0.55 -5.84 -4.81
CA ILE A 117 -0.78 -6.28 -5.23
C ILE A 117 -1.20 -5.51 -6.49
N MET A 118 -1.03 -6.09 -7.68
CA MET A 118 -1.27 -5.36 -8.94
C MET A 118 -2.76 -5.29 -9.35
N GLY A 119 -3.51 -6.36 -9.11
CA GLY A 119 -4.90 -6.47 -9.54
C GLY A 119 -5.87 -6.42 -8.37
N HIS A 120 -7.06 -5.86 -8.60
CA HIS A 120 -8.17 -5.96 -7.66
C HIS A 120 -8.72 -7.38 -7.61
N PHE A 121 -9.18 -7.77 -6.44
CA PHE A 121 -9.85 -9.05 -6.18
C PHE A 121 -10.89 -8.87 -5.07
N ASN A 122 -11.68 -9.92 -4.79
CA ASN A 122 -12.69 -9.85 -3.74
C ASN A 122 -12.06 -9.54 -2.38
N GLY A 123 -12.37 -8.35 -1.85
CA GLY A 123 -11.81 -7.83 -0.59
C GLY A 123 -10.63 -6.87 -0.75
N PHE A 124 -10.27 -6.53 -1.99
CA PHE A 124 -9.31 -5.50 -2.34
C PHE A 124 -9.92 -4.64 -3.45
N THR A 125 -11.00 -3.90 -3.13
CA THR A 125 -11.78 -3.12 -4.11
C THR A 125 -11.81 -1.62 -3.83
N GLY A 126 -11.24 -1.15 -2.71
CA GLY A 126 -10.82 0.24 -2.54
C GLY A 126 -11.05 0.82 -1.16
N ASN A 127 -11.98 0.28 -0.38
CA ASN A 127 -12.45 0.89 0.87
C ASN A 127 -12.29 0.02 2.11
N GLU A 128 -11.81 -1.21 1.95
CA GLU A 128 -11.78 -2.17 3.04
C GLU A 128 -10.47 -2.11 3.84
N GLY A 129 -9.35 -1.77 3.19
CA GLY A 129 -7.99 -1.85 3.73
C GLY A 129 -7.69 -3.19 4.42
N LEU A 130 -6.79 -3.20 5.42
CA LEU A 130 -6.35 -4.45 6.07
C LEU A 130 -7.40 -5.13 6.96
N ARG A 131 -8.56 -4.51 7.20
CA ARG A 131 -9.67 -5.19 7.89
C ARG A 131 -10.31 -6.27 7.04
N ASN A 132 -10.11 -6.26 5.73
CA ASN A 132 -10.57 -7.36 4.89
C ASN A 132 -9.63 -8.58 5.03
N SER A 133 -10.20 -9.73 5.40
CA SER A 133 -9.44 -10.97 5.57
C SER A 133 -8.73 -11.43 4.31
N ASN A 134 -9.30 -11.19 3.12
CA ASN A 134 -8.69 -11.61 1.86
C ASN A 134 -7.48 -10.74 1.53
N MET A 135 -7.60 -9.41 1.64
CA MET A 135 -6.48 -8.49 1.45
C MET A 135 -5.35 -8.81 2.44
N PHE A 136 -5.68 -8.94 3.72
CA PHE A 136 -4.69 -9.25 4.75
C PHE A 136 -3.99 -10.59 4.51
N ALA A 137 -4.74 -11.65 4.18
CA ALA A 137 -4.15 -12.96 3.89
C ALA A 137 -3.21 -12.91 2.68
N VAL A 138 -3.57 -12.18 1.62
CA VAL A 138 -2.70 -12.02 0.44
C VAL A 138 -1.40 -11.31 0.83
N ILE A 139 -1.48 -10.15 1.47
CA ILE A 139 -0.27 -9.39 1.78
C ILE A 139 0.63 -10.11 2.79
N TYR A 140 0.04 -10.73 3.81
CA TYR A 140 0.79 -11.50 4.79
C TYR A 140 1.56 -12.63 4.10
N ASN A 141 0.88 -13.43 3.27
CA ASN A 141 1.53 -14.55 2.60
C ASN A 141 2.56 -14.11 1.56
N MET A 142 2.38 -12.97 0.89
CA MET A 142 3.39 -12.41 -0.01
C MET A 142 4.71 -12.11 0.73
N TYR A 143 4.65 -11.58 1.95
CA TYR A 143 5.84 -11.18 2.70
C TYR A 143 6.38 -12.26 3.64
N ASN A 144 5.56 -13.26 3.99
CA ASN A 144 5.95 -14.39 4.86
C ASN A 144 6.77 -15.43 4.08
N ASN A 145 6.61 -15.47 2.76
CA ASN A 145 7.38 -16.34 1.90
C ASN A 145 8.74 -15.70 1.53
N PRO A 146 9.81 -16.51 1.43
CA PRO A 146 11.10 -16.02 0.96
C PRO A 146 10.99 -15.33 -0.40
N ILE A 147 11.78 -14.27 -0.58
CA ILE A 147 11.80 -13.56 -1.85
C ILE A 147 12.32 -14.49 -2.97
N GLY A 148 11.62 -14.47 -4.11
CA GLY A 148 11.94 -15.33 -5.26
C GLY A 148 11.36 -16.74 -5.18
N SER A 149 10.57 -17.07 -4.14
CA SER A 149 9.84 -18.33 -4.07
C SER A 149 8.96 -18.55 -5.30
N LYS A 150 8.97 -19.77 -5.81
CA LYS A 150 8.04 -20.19 -6.87
C LYS A 150 6.68 -20.49 -6.27
N ALA A 151 5.65 -20.45 -7.10
CA ALA A 151 4.27 -20.73 -6.70
C ALA A 151 4.11 -22.11 -5.99
N GLU A 152 4.83 -23.13 -6.46
CA GLU A 152 4.82 -24.49 -5.90
C GLU A 152 5.51 -24.62 -4.53
N ASP A 153 6.36 -23.65 -4.17
CA ASP A 153 7.12 -23.63 -2.93
C ASP A 153 6.49 -22.71 -1.86
N LEU A 154 5.35 -22.08 -2.17
CA LEU A 154 4.70 -21.14 -1.27
C LEU A 154 4.12 -21.87 -0.05
N ASN A 155 4.53 -21.44 1.14
CA ASN A 155 3.84 -21.76 2.38
C ASN A 155 2.67 -20.79 2.56
N ILE A 156 1.45 -21.27 2.33
CA ILE A 156 0.22 -20.47 2.45
C ILE A 156 -0.41 -20.71 3.82
N GLU A 157 -0.41 -19.68 4.65
CA GLU A 157 -1.05 -19.67 5.96
C GLU A 157 -2.47 -19.12 5.86
N ILE A 158 -3.41 -19.77 6.56
CA ILE A 158 -4.74 -19.22 6.81
C ILE A 158 -4.62 -18.28 8.01
N VAL A 159 -4.52 -16.99 7.72
CA VAL A 159 -4.32 -15.96 8.76
C VAL A 159 -5.58 -15.12 8.90
N ALA A 160 -6.09 -15.03 10.12
CA ALA A 160 -7.15 -14.09 10.45
C ALA A 160 -6.55 -12.69 10.69
N VAL A 161 -7.31 -11.64 10.37
CA VAL A 161 -6.95 -10.28 10.79
C VAL A 161 -6.92 -10.26 12.32
N PRO A 162 -5.80 -9.85 12.96
CA PRO A 162 -5.74 -9.73 14.41
C PRO A 162 -6.83 -8.78 14.93
N SER A 163 -7.41 -9.11 16.09
CA SER A 163 -8.37 -8.21 16.76
C SER A 163 -7.70 -6.91 17.17
N GLU A 164 -8.37 -5.78 16.91
CA GLU A 164 -7.92 -4.44 17.29
C GLU A 164 -8.18 -4.10 18.76
#